data_AF-A0A661R7J8-F1
#
_entry.id   AF-A0A661R7J8-F1
#
_cell.length_a   1.000
_cell.length_b   1.000
_cell.length_c   1.000
_cell.angle_alpha   90.00
_cell.angle_beta   90.00
_cell.angle_gamma   90.00
#
_symmetry.space_group_name_H-M   'P 1'
#
loop_
_entity.id
_entity.type
_entity.pdbx_description
1 polymer ?
#
loop_
_entity_poly.entity_id
_entity_poly.type
_entity_poly.pdbx_seq_one_letter_code
_entity_poly.pdbx_strand_id
1 'polypeptide(L)'
;MEYRKLSPLETREIVDGVYAVQDSYVNLFLVKTHDTYIAIDAGNNAKQVKQELLKLKIDPKTVVAVFLTHSDVDHIAACSLFENAIIFLPKAEEPLANGQIPRFLFMKNQLAHPHELVDDNQILNISGLKIKGMLTPGHTPGSMCFLVNDTYLFTGDTMGIKSGEVTQFNDLFNMDSRRQRKSITQLAALPGVEYVFTAHYGFIDSPETAFRNWKE
;
A
#
# COMPACT_ATOMS: atom_id res chain seq x y z
N MET A 1 -10.73 15.28 18.54
CA MET A 1 -11.53 14.05 18.45
C MET A 1 -11.76 13.56 17.01
N GLU A 2 -11.44 14.34 15.97
CA GLU A 2 -11.58 13.94 14.55
C GLU A 2 -10.42 13.12 13.95
N TYR A 3 -9.28 12.99 14.63
CA TYR A 3 -8.06 12.34 14.11
C TYR A 3 -8.16 10.82 13.88
N ARG A 4 -9.37 10.22 13.94
CA ARG A 4 -9.55 8.77 14.09
C ARG A 4 -10.38 8.08 13.03
N LYS A 5 -11.04 8.80 12.12
CA LYS A 5 -11.93 8.15 11.15
C LYS A 5 -11.14 7.78 9.89
N LEU A 6 -10.71 6.52 9.82
CA LEU A 6 -10.31 5.89 8.57
C LEU A 6 -11.52 5.91 7.62
N SER A 7 -11.26 6.10 6.33
CA SER A 7 -12.27 6.21 5.28
C SER A 7 -11.85 5.40 4.05
N PRO A 8 -11.81 4.06 4.15
CA PRO A 8 -11.50 3.23 3.01
C PRO A 8 -12.58 3.38 1.93
N LEU A 9 -12.17 3.18 0.69
CA LEU A 9 -13.03 3.17 -0.48
C LEU A 9 -13.87 1.90 -0.50
N GLU A 10 -15.09 2.01 -1.01
CA GLU A 10 -15.93 0.87 -1.33
C GLU A 10 -15.30 0.04 -2.47
N THR A 11 -15.59 -1.25 -2.48
CA THR A 11 -15.12 -2.17 -3.52
C THR A 11 -15.69 -1.81 -4.89
N ARG A 12 -14.83 -1.32 -5.79
CA ARG A 12 -15.17 -0.97 -7.19
C ARG A 12 -13.91 -0.66 -7.99
N GLU A 13 -14.08 -0.51 -9.30
CA GLU A 13 -13.12 0.20 -10.15
C GLU A 13 -13.20 1.71 -9.83
N ILE A 14 -12.08 2.30 -9.45
CA ILE A 14 -12.00 3.71 -8.99
C ILE A 14 -11.34 4.62 -10.02
N VAL A 15 -10.43 4.07 -10.81
CA VAL A 15 -9.76 4.67 -11.97
C VAL A 15 -9.64 3.54 -13.00
N ASP A 16 -9.56 3.86 -14.29
CA ASP A 16 -9.44 2.86 -15.36
C ASP A 16 -8.35 1.83 -15.04
N GLY A 17 -8.73 0.56 -14.92
CA GLY A 17 -7.83 -0.54 -14.59
C GLY A 17 -7.35 -0.62 -13.13
N VAL A 18 -7.78 0.28 -12.23
CA VAL A 18 -7.44 0.27 -10.80
C VAL A 18 -8.69 0.03 -9.95
N TYR A 19 -8.65 -1.04 -9.16
CA TYR A 19 -9.76 -1.47 -8.31
C TYR A 19 -9.38 -1.30 -6.85
N ALA A 20 -10.27 -0.66 -6.08
CA ALA A 20 -10.24 -0.75 -4.63
C ALA A 20 -10.98 -2.01 -4.19
N VAL A 21 -10.44 -2.71 -3.19
CA VAL A 21 -11.10 -3.82 -2.52
C VAL A 21 -11.21 -3.46 -1.04
N GLN A 22 -12.43 -3.32 -0.53
CA GLN A 22 -12.67 -2.86 0.83
C GLN A 22 -12.63 -4.01 1.83
N ASP A 23 -11.69 -3.96 2.77
CA ASP A 23 -11.64 -4.89 3.88
C ASP A 23 -11.80 -4.15 5.21
N SER A 24 -13.06 -3.92 5.58
CA SER A 24 -13.43 -3.18 6.78
C SER A 24 -12.90 -1.73 6.79
N TYR A 25 -11.73 -1.50 7.38
CA TYR A 25 -11.10 -0.19 7.57
C TYR A 25 -9.84 0.01 6.70
N VAL A 26 -9.48 -0.97 5.88
CA VAL A 26 -8.32 -0.95 4.99
C VAL A 26 -8.75 -1.29 3.56
N ASN A 27 -8.01 -0.77 2.59
CA ASN A 27 -8.07 -1.16 1.19
C ASN A 27 -6.77 -1.87 0.81
N LEU A 28 -6.92 -2.98 0.09
CA LEU A 28 -5.92 -3.37 -0.89
C LEU A 28 -6.36 -2.86 -2.27
N PHE A 29 -5.42 -2.76 -3.19
CA PHE A 29 -5.69 -2.32 -4.55
C PHE A 29 -5.28 -3.40 -5.55
N LEU A 30 -6.03 -3.50 -6.66
CA LEU A 30 -5.62 -4.28 -7.82
C LEU A 30 -5.36 -3.35 -8.99
N VAL A 31 -4.26 -3.58 -9.70
CA VAL A 31 -3.97 -2.94 -10.99
C VAL A 31 -4.05 -4.01 -12.07
N LYS A 32 -4.99 -3.81 -12.99
CA LYS A 32 -5.23 -4.73 -14.10
C LYS A 32 -4.14 -4.59 -15.15
N THR A 33 -3.70 -5.73 -15.68
CA THR A 33 -2.85 -5.81 -16.86
C THR A 33 -3.25 -7.01 -17.70
N HIS A 34 -3.67 -6.75 -18.94
CA HIS A 34 -4.27 -7.74 -19.83
C HIS A 34 -5.39 -8.52 -19.11
N ASP A 35 -5.26 -9.85 -18.99
CA ASP A 35 -6.19 -10.76 -18.31
C ASP A 35 -5.78 -11.09 -16.86
N THR A 36 -4.82 -10.35 -16.31
CA THR A 36 -4.24 -10.57 -14.96
C THR A 36 -4.23 -9.30 -14.14
N TYR A 37 -3.83 -9.41 -12.88
CA TYR A 37 -3.71 -8.28 -11.95
C TYR A 37 -2.41 -8.36 -11.16
N ILE A 38 -1.90 -7.20 -10.73
CA ILE A 38 -1.04 -7.12 -9.54
C ILE A 38 -1.87 -6.59 -8.38
N ALA A 39 -1.52 -6.98 -7.15
CA ALA A 39 -2.11 -6.44 -5.94
C ALA A 39 -1.10 -5.55 -5.21
N ILE A 40 -1.58 -4.46 -4.61
CA ILE A 40 -0.85 -3.69 -3.61
C ILE A 40 -1.53 -3.93 -2.26
N ASP A 41 -0.76 -4.49 -1.33
CA ASP A 41 -1.21 -5.12 -0.09
C ASP A 41 -2.20 -6.29 -0.32
N ALA A 42 -2.54 -6.96 0.78
CA ALA A 42 -3.42 -8.12 0.81
C ALA A 42 -4.61 -7.96 1.76
N GLY A 43 -4.72 -6.87 2.52
CA GLY A 43 -5.81 -6.67 3.47
C GLY A 43 -5.70 -7.50 4.75
N ASN A 44 -6.73 -7.41 5.58
CA ASN A 44 -6.80 -7.83 6.98
C ASN A 44 -7.51 -9.18 7.20
N ASN A 45 -8.40 -9.59 6.31
CA ASN A 45 -9.25 -10.75 6.47
C ASN A 45 -9.50 -11.45 5.14
N ALA A 46 -8.90 -12.63 4.97
CA ALA A 46 -9.02 -13.41 3.75
C ALA A 46 -10.46 -13.76 3.34
N LYS A 47 -11.39 -13.92 4.30
CA LYS A 47 -12.78 -14.21 3.94
C LYS A 47 -13.47 -12.98 3.36
N GLN A 48 -13.24 -11.81 3.96
CA GLN A 48 -13.79 -10.55 3.49
C GLN A 48 -13.22 -10.17 2.13
N VAL A 49 -11.89 -10.21 1.96
CA VAL A 49 -11.22 -9.93 0.68
C VAL A 49 -11.75 -10.85 -0.42
N LYS A 50 -11.90 -12.15 -0.16
CA LYS A 50 -12.47 -13.11 -1.12
C LYS A 50 -13.91 -12.75 -1.52
N GLN A 51 -14.74 -12.29 -0.58
CA GLN A 51 -16.12 -11.86 -0.87
C GLN A 51 -16.15 -10.61 -1.74
N GLU A 52 -15.27 -9.64 -1.48
CA GLU A 52 -15.18 -8.42 -2.29
C GLU A 52 -14.67 -8.68 -3.70
N LEU A 53 -13.65 -9.53 -3.86
CA LEU A 53 -13.16 -9.96 -5.18
C LEU A 53 -14.27 -10.65 -6.00
N LEU A 54 -15.12 -11.45 -5.33
CA LEU A 54 -16.27 -12.07 -5.98
C LEU A 54 -17.27 -11.03 -6.51
N LYS A 55 -17.50 -9.92 -5.80
CA LYS A 55 -18.37 -8.82 -6.29
C LYS A 55 -17.81 -8.19 -7.56
N LEU A 56 -16.49 -8.09 -7.67
CA LEU A 56 -15.79 -7.61 -8.87
C LEU A 56 -15.70 -8.67 -9.97
N LYS A 57 -16.11 -9.91 -9.70
CA LYS A 57 -15.92 -11.08 -10.58
C LYS A 57 -14.45 -11.32 -10.93
N ILE A 58 -13.55 -11.01 -10.00
CA ILE A 58 -12.11 -11.26 -10.12
C ILE A 58 -11.79 -12.55 -9.38
N ASP A 59 -11.17 -13.49 -10.10
CA ASP A 59 -10.59 -14.69 -9.48
C ASP A 59 -9.24 -14.32 -8.85
N PRO A 60 -9.04 -14.52 -7.52
CA PRO A 60 -7.75 -14.27 -6.86
C PRO A 60 -6.56 -14.94 -7.55
N LYS A 61 -6.77 -16.04 -8.26
CA LYS A 61 -5.74 -16.77 -9.01
C LYS A 61 -5.20 -16.04 -10.23
N THR A 62 -5.89 -14.99 -10.68
CA THR A 62 -5.44 -14.11 -11.78
C THR A 62 -4.50 -13.01 -11.29
N VAL A 63 -4.30 -12.88 -9.96
CA VAL A 63 -3.27 -12.01 -9.39
C VAL A 63 -1.92 -12.71 -9.52
N VAL A 64 -0.98 -12.09 -10.22
CA VAL A 64 0.35 -12.67 -10.53
C VAL A 64 1.46 -12.15 -9.61
N ALA A 65 1.23 -11.03 -8.94
CA ALA A 65 2.15 -10.48 -7.95
C ALA A 65 1.39 -9.71 -6.87
N VAL A 66 1.91 -9.74 -5.64
CA VAL A 66 1.44 -8.95 -4.50
C VAL A 66 2.61 -8.12 -3.99
N PHE A 67 2.46 -6.80 -3.96
CA PHE A 67 3.45 -5.88 -3.42
C PHE A 67 2.99 -5.38 -2.06
N LEU A 68 3.65 -5.83 -1.00
CA LEU A 68 3.34 -5.42 0.36
C LEU A 68 4.02 -4.09 0.66
N THR A 69 3.27 -3.09 1.11
CA THR A 69 3.83 -1.78 1.48
C THR A 69 4.61 -1.86 2.79
N HIS A 70 4.16 -2.71 3.71
CA HIS A 70 4.82 -3.04 4.97
C HIS A 70 4.20 -4.31 5.57
N SER A 71 4.57 -4.68 6.80
CA SER A 71 4.24 -5.98 7.40
C SER A 71 3.11 -5.98 8.44
N ASP A 72 2.37 -4.89 8.61
CA ASP A 72 1.25 -4.87 9.57
C ASP A 72 0.14 -5.81 9.12
N VAL A 73 -0.55 -6.39 10.11
CA VAL A 73 -1.47 -7.52 9.90
C VAL A 73 -2.58 -7.18 8.91
N ASP A 74 -3.08 -5.95 8.97
CA ASP A 74 -4.13 -5.44 8.09
C ASP A 74 -3.69 -5.22 6.64
N HIS A 75 -2.41 -5.38 6.33
CA HIS A 75 -1.86 -5.33 4.98
C HIS A 75 -1.45 -6.70 4.44
N ILE A 76 -1.23 -7.70 5.30
CA ILE A 76 -0.64 -8.99 4.89
C ILE A 76 -1.55 -10.21 5.10
N ALA A 77 -2.62 -10.09 5.89
CA ALA A 77 -3.35 -11.25 6.39
C ALA A 77 -4.04 -12.11 5.31
N ALA A 78 -4.37 -11.55 4.14
CA ALA A 78 -4.95 -12.32 3.04
C ALA A 78 -3.97 -12.79 1.96
N CYS A 79 -2.65 -12.70 2.18
CA CYS A 79 -1.64 -13.13 1.19
C CYS A 79 -1.92 -14.55 0.64
N SER A 80 -2.38 -15.46 1.51
CA SER A 80 -2.74 -16.85 1.13
C SER A 80 -3.82 -16.99 0.06
N LEU A 81 -4.64 -15.96 -0.19
CA LEU A 81 -5.65 -15.99 -1.27
C LEU A 81 -5.04 -15.95 -2.67
N PHE A 82 -3.86 -15.34 -2.80
CA PHE A 82 -3.21 -15.09 -4.09
C PHE A 82 -2.21 -16.21 -4.39
N GLU A 83 -2.74 -17.44 -4.51
CA GLU A 83 -1.94 -18.68 -4.58
C GLU A 83 -0.89 -18.71 -5.72
N ASN A 84 -1.16 -18.01 -6.81
CA ASN A 84 -0.27 -17.96 -7.98
C ASN A 84 0.67 -16.75 -7.98
N ALA A 85 0.55 -15.86 -7.00
CA ALA A 85 1.28 -14.61 -6.98
C ALA A 85 2.66 -14.77 -6.35
N ILE A 86 3.65 -14.08 -6.92
CA ILE A 86 4.91 -13.80 -6.22
C ILE A 86 4.63 -12.68 -5.22
N ILE A 87 4.96 -12.89 -3.95
CA ILE A 87 4.83 -11.87 -2.91
C ILE A 87 6.14 -11.10 -2.82
N PHE A 88 6.07 -9.78 -2.90
CA PHE A 88 7.20 -8.86 -2.77
C PHE A 88 7.07 -8.12 -1.44
N LEU A 89 8.16 -8.11 -0.66
CA LEU A 89 8.28 -7.38 0.60
C LEU A 89 9.47 -6.40 0.51
N PRO A 90 9.39 -5.18 1.05
CA PRO A 90 10.53 -4.29 1.16
C PRO A 90 11.62 -4.95 2.00
N LYS A 91 12.86 -4.96 1.51
CA LYS A 91 13.98 -5.58 2.22
C LYS A 91 14.22 -4.99 3.60
N ALA A 92 14.01 -3.68 3.74
CA ALA A 92 14.13 -2.98 5.02
C ALA A 92 13.01 -3.35 6.03
N GLU A 93 11.91 -3.95 5.57
CA GLU A 93 10.80 -4.39 6.41
C GLU A 93 11.00 -5.81 6.93
N GLU A 94 11.86 -6.61 6.30
CA GLU A 94 12.07 -8.03 6.63
C GLU A 94 12.34 -8.28 8.13
N PRO A 95 13.19 -7.51 8.85
CA PRO A 95 13.39 -7.71 10.29
C PRO A 95 12.12 -7.51 11.13
N LEU A 96 11.18 -6.68 10.66
CA LEU A 96 9.91 -6.46 11.34
C LEU A 96 8.93 -7.57 10.95
N ALA A 97 8.88 -7.94 9.68
CA ALA A 97 8.04 -9.00 9.12
C ALA A 97 8.37 -10.39 9.66
N ASN A 98 9.60 -10.66 10.12
CA ASN A 98 9.98 -11.93 10.74
C ASN A 98 10.06 -11.87 12.28
N GLY A 99 9.63 -10.75 12.88
CA GLY A 99 9.58 -10.57 14.33
C GLY A 99 10.94 -10.44 15.03
N GLN A 100 12.02 -10.14 14.29
CA GLN A 100 13.30 -9.75 14.90
C GLN A 100 13.17 -8.40 15.62
N ILE A 101 12.40 -7.47 15.05
CA ILE A 101 12.05 -6.18 15.64
C ILE A 101 10.56 -6.18 16.02
N PRO A 102 10.20 -5.79 17.25
CA PRO A 102 8.80 -5.64 17.63
C PRO A 102 8.16 -4.44 16.93
N ARG A 103 6.93 -4.62 16.42
CA ARG A 103 6.11 -3.55 15.84
C ARG A 103 5.62 -2.57 16.90
N PHE A 104 5.23 -3.10 18.06
CA PHE A 104 4.93 -2.38 19.29
C PHE A 104 5.46 -3.15 20.49
N LEU A 105 5.44 -2.55 21.68
CA LEU A 105 5.83 -3.25 22.90
C LEU A 105 5.02 -4.55 23.06
N PHE A 106 5.72 -5.69 23.07
CA PHE A 106 5.18 -7.06 23.12
C PHE A 106 4.34 -7.52 21.91
N MET A 107 4.28 -6.75 20.81
CA MET A 107 3.62 -7.17 19.57
C MET A 107 4.63 -7.24 18.43
N LYS A 108 4.69 -8.40 17.76
CA LYS A 108 5.58 -8.67 16.64
C LYS A 108 4.74 -8.98 15.41
N ASN A 109 5.20 -8.54 14.26
CA ASN A 109 4.63 -8.97 12.99
C ASN A 109 5.22 -10.32 12.59
N GLN A 110 4.49 -11.06 11.76
CA GLN A 110 4.94 -12.34 11.21
C GLN A 110 4.32 -12.57 9.83
N LEU A 111 5.14 -12.42 8.79
CA LEU A 111 4.81 -12.84 7.44
C LEU A 111 5.23 -14.30 7.26
N ALA A 112 4.25 -15.20 7.25
CA ALA A 112 4.49 -16.64 7.09
C ALA A 112 4.65 -17.10 5.63
N HIS A 113 4.50 -16.19 4.67
CA HIS A 113 4.53 -16.51 3.24
C HIS A 113 5.92 -16.33 2.64
N PRO A 114 6.38 -17.25 1.76
CA PRO A 114 7.56 -17.02 0.94
C PRO A 114 7.42 -15.73 0.15
N HIS A 115 8.50 -14.94 0.10
CA HIS A 115 8.50 -13.65 -0.55
C HIS A 115 9.87 -13.33 -1.14
N GLU A 116 9.86 -12.47 -2.15
CA GLU A 116 11.05 -11.83 -2.70
C GLU A 116 11.23 -10.44 -2.07
N LEU A 117 12.48 -10.00 -1.99
CA LEU A 117 12.83 -8.73 -1.36
C LEU A 117 12.98 -7.64 -2.42
N VAL A 118 12.46 -6.45 -2.09
CA VAL A 118 12.58 -5.24 -2.93
C VAL A 118 13.52 -4.25 -2.26
N ASP A 119 14.59 -3.89 -2.97
CA ASP A 119 15.52 -2.82 -2.56
C ASP A 119 14.93 -1.44 -2.87
N ASP A 120 15.41 -0.40 -2.17
CA ASP A 120 15.00 0.97 -2.45
C ASP A 120 15.32 1.38 -3.90
N ASN A 121 14.39 2.08 -4.54
CA ASN A 121 14.42 2.50 -5.95
C ASN A 121 14.49 1.35 -6.98
N GLN A 122 14.33 0.09 -6.57
CA GLN A 122 14.29 -1.03 -7.50
C GLN A 122 13.07 -0.92 -8.43
N ILE A 123 13.30 -1.25 -9.71
CA ILE A 123 12.24 -1.31 -10.73
C ILE A 123 12.03 -2.78 -11.10
N LEU A 124 10.79 -3.22 -11.01
CA LEU A 124 10.32 -4.54 -11.38
C LEU A 124 9.38 -4.41 -12.58
N ASN A 125 9.48 -5.32 -13.53
CA ASN A 125 8.59 -5.37 -14.69
C ASN A 125 7.75 -6.64 -14.59
N ILE A 126 6.48 -6.51 -14.21
CA ILE A 126 5.56 -7.64 -13.99
C ILE A 126 4.40 -7.49 -14.95
N SER A 127 4.21 -8.48 -15.82
CA SER A 127 3.12 -8.51 -16.80
C SER A 127 2.94 -7.20 -17.57
N GLY A 128 4.04 -6.59 -18.03
CA GLY A 128 4.02 -5.34 -18.79
C GLY A 128 3.84 -4.05 -17.98
N LEU A 129 3.62 -4.14 -16.66
CA LEU A 129 3.62 -2.99 -15.76
C LEU A 129 5.04 -2.71 -15.26
N LYS A 130 5.39 -1.43 -15.17
CA LYS A 130 6.61 -0.95 -14.50
C LYS A 130 6.26 -0.59 -13.06
N ILE A 131 6.86 -1.29 -12.09
CA ILE A 131 6.65 -1.05 -10.65
C ILE A 131 7.96 -0.58 -10.04
N LYS A 132 8.01 0.65 -9.53
CA LYS A 132 9.16 1.18 -8.77
C LYS A 132 8.85 1.17 -7.28
N GLY A 133 9.64 0.44 -6.49
CA GLY A 133 9.60 0.50 -5.04
C GLY A 133 10.39 1.70 -4.52
N MET A 134 9.81 2.49 -3.63
CA MET A 134 10.44 3.68 -3.03
C MET A 134 10.32 3.58 -1.51
N LEU A 135 11.44 3.45 -0.83
CA LEU A 135 11.46 3.33 0.62
C LEU A 135 10.98 4.64 1.26
N THR A 136 9.97 4.55 2.11
CA THR A 136 9.30 5.68 2.75
C THR A 136 9.18 5.45 4.26
N PRO A 137 10.31 5.39 4.98
CA PRO A 137 10.32 5.01 6.38
C PRO A 137 9.56 6.02 7.23
N GLY A 138 8.90 5.52 8.28
CA GLY A 138 8.23 6.36 9.27
C GLY A 138 7.08 5.65 9.96
N HIS A 139 6.13 5.11 9.19
CA HIS A 139 5.08 4.24 9.74
C HIS A 139 5.71 2.98 10.33
N THR A 140 6.43 2.23 9.49
CA THR A 140 7.48 1.27 9.88
C THR A 140 8.85 1.73 9.33
N PRO A 141 9.98 1.18 9.81
CA PRO A 141 11.30 1.46 9.25
C PRO A 141 11.46 0.97 7.80
N GLY A 142 10.68 -0.03 7.37
CA GLY A 142 10.73 -0.62 6.04
C GLY A 142 9.57 -0.27 5.13
N SER A 143 8.65 0.61 5.56
CA SER A 143 7.51 1.05 4.74
C SER A 143 7.97 1.50 3.36
N MET A 144 7.23 1.10 2.33
CA MET A 144 7.54 1.37 0.93
C MET A 144 6.29 1.80 0.18
N CYS A 145 6.44 2.83 -0.63
CA CYS A 145 5.46 3.22 -1.64
C CYS A 145 5.81 2.56 -2.97
N PHE A 146 4.79 2.22 -3.76
CA PHE A 146 4.96 1.67 -5.10
C PHE A 146 4.42 2.65 -6.14
N LEU A 147 5.29 3.04 -7.08
CA LEU A 147 4.91 3.84 -8.24
C LEU A 147 4.75 2.93 -9.45
N VAL A 148 3.53 2.85 -9.97
CA VAL A 148 3.18 2.01 -11.12
C VAL A 148 3.04 2.87 -12.37
N ASN A 149 3.75 2.49 -13.43
CA ASN A 149 3.79 3.16 -14.73
C ASN A 149 4.11 4.67 -14.67
N ASP A 150 4.82 5.10 -13.62
CA ASP A 150 5.12 6.51 -13.34
C ASP A 150 3.87 7.41 -13.12
N THR A 151 2.68 6.81 -12.94
CA THR A 151 1.38 7.50 -12.87
C THR A 151 0.62 7.24 -11.57
N TYR A 152 0.60 5.99 -11.10
CA TYR A 152 -0.18 5.56 -9.94
C TYR A 152 0.72 5.35 -8.73
N LEU A 153 0.56 6.16 -7.69
CA LEU A 153 1.33 6.06 -6.45
C LEU A 153 0.51 5.39 -5.36
N PHE A 154 0.93 4.21 -4.92
CA PHE A 154 0.32 3.51 -3.78
C PHE A 154 1.19 3.69 -2.54
N THR A 155 0.61 4.23 -1.46
CA THR A 155 1.41 4.73 -0.33
C THR A 155 1.36 3.88 0.93
N GLY A 156 0.48 2.88 0.97
CA GLY A 156 0.13 2.19 2.21
C GLY A 156 -0.20 3.22 3.29
N ASP A 157 0.53 3.13 4.41
CA ASP A 157 0.36 3.94 5.61
C ASP A 157 1.39 5.08 5.73
N THR A 158 2.08 5.40 4.64
CA THR A 158 3.04 6.51 4.62
C THR A 158 2.35 7.85 4.90
N MET A 159 1.07 8.00 4.54
CA MET A 159 0.32 9.25 4.68
C MET A 159 -1.18 9.02 4.88
N GLY A 160 -1.86 10.03 5.38
CA GLY A 160 -3.32 10.11 5.40
C GLY A 160 -3.86 11.17 4.46
N ILE A 161 -5.19 11.19 4.29
CA ILE A 161 -5.89 12.24 3.55
C ILE A 161 -6.94 12.85 4.47
N LYS A 162 -6.97 14.18 4.53
CA LYS A 162 -8.06 14.93 5.18
C LYS A 162 -8.50 16.07 4.29
N SER A 163 -9.80 16.12 3.99
CA SER A 163 -10.40 17.20 3.19
C SER A 163 -9.70 17.43 1.85
N GLY A 164 -9.24 16.35 1.20
CA GLY A 164 -8.53 16.39 -0.08
C GLY A 164 -7.05 16.77 0.01
N GLU A 165 -6.50 16.96 1.21
CA GLU A 165 -5.09 17.27 1.44
C GLU A 165 -4.34 16.10 2.04
N VAL A 166 -3.06 15.99 1.69
CA VAL A 166 -2.15 15.02 2.30
C VAL A 166 -1.81 15.45 3.73
N THR A 167 -1.92 14.52 4.66
CA THR A 167 -1.50 14.68 6.06
C THR A 167 -0.52 13.59 6.46
N GLN A 168 0.16 13.76 7.60
CA GLN A 168 0.82 12.64 8.25
C GLN A 168 -0.21 11.55 8.56
N PHE A 169 0.26 10.31 8.60
CA PHE A 169 -0.54 9.22 9.16
C PHE A 169 -0.71 9.43 10.67
N ASN A 170 -1.64 8.70 11.29
CA ASN A 170 -1.88 8.80 12.72
C ASN A 170 -0.62 8.44 13.54
N ASP A 171 -0.10 9.42 14.27
CA ASP A 171 1.13 9.34 15.06
C ASP A 171 1.16 8.16 16.05
N LEU A 172 0.01 7.71 16.54
CA LEU A 172 -0.07 6.57 17.47
C LEU A 172 0.40 5.26 16.85
N PHE A 173 0.35 5.15 15.53
CA PHE A 173 0.76 3.96 14.79
C PHE A 173 2.14 4.14 14.13
N ASN A 174 2.70 5.36 14.09
CA ASN A 174 4.01 5.59 13.53
C ASN A 174 5.13 5.18 14.48
N MET A 175 6.18 4.55 13.95
CA MET A 175 7.42 4.32 14.70
C MET A 175 8.36 5.53 14.69
N ASP A 176 8.30 6.37 13.64
CA ASP A 176 9.05 7.63 13.54
C ASP A 176 8.32 8.66 12.65
N SER A 177 7.46 9.49 13.25
CA SER A 177 6.73 10.54 12.53
C SER A 177 7.66 11.58 11.87
N ARG A 178 8.86 11.83 12.41
CA ARG A 178 9.80 12.78 11.79
C ARG A 178 10.36 12.23 10.49
N ARG A 179 10.65 10.93 10.44
CA ARG A 179 11.03 10.25 9.18
C ARG A 179 9.86 10.21 8.21
N GLN A 180 8.64 9.90 8.68
CA GLN A 180 7.45 9.92 7.83
C GLN A 180 7.29 11.27 7.13
N ARG A 181 7.41 12.38 7.87
CA ARG A 181 7.33 13.73 7.30
C ARG A 181 8.31 13.95 6.13
N LYS A 182 9.55 13.46 6.27
CA LYS A 182 10.55 13.54 5.19
C LYS A 182 10.15 12.68 3.99
N SER A 183 9.65 11.47 4.23
CA SER A 183 9.14 10.58 3.18
C SER A 183 7.99 11.23 2.40
N ILE A 184 7.02 11.86 3.08
CA ILE A 184 5.93 12.58 2.41
C ILE A 184 6.46 13.76 1.57
N THR A 185 7.45 14.50 2.08
CA THR A 185 8.08 15.62 1.34
C THR A 185 8.78 15.12 0.07
N GLN A 186 9.45 13.97 0.12
CA GLN A 186 10.08 13.35 -1.05
C GLN A 186 9.04 12.91 -2.09
N LEU A 187 7.91 12.33 -1.65
CA LEU A 187 6.81 11.94 -2.53
C LEU A 187 6.15 13.15 -3.22
N ALA A 188 6.02 14.27 -2.49
CA ALA A 188 5.46 15.53 -3.02
C ALA A 188 6.28 16.12 -4.19
N ALA A 189 7.55 15.75 -4.31
CA ALA A 189 8.46 16.19 -5.36
C ALA A 189 8.46 15.28 -6.61
N LEU A 190 7.71 14.16 -6.59
CA LEU A 190 7.66 13.25 -7.74
C LEU A 190 6.92 13.89 -8.93
N PRO A 191 7.52 13.91 -10.12
CA PRO A 191 6.83 14.35 -11.32
C PRO A 191 5.90 13.25 -11.86
N GLY A 192 4.85 13.65 -12.59
CA GLY A 192 4.03 12.73 -13.39
C GLY A 192 3.00 11.90 -12.63
N VAL A 193 2.99 11.93 -11.29
CA VAL A 193 1.97 11.25 -10.50
C VAL A 193 0.61 11.90 -10.74
N GLU A 194 -0.34 11.13 -11.26
CA GLU A 194 -1.72 11.58 -11.50
C GLU A 194 -2.67 11.14 -10.39
N TYR A 195 -2.40 9.98 -9.77
CA TYR A 195 -3.24 9.45 -8.69
C TYR A 195 -2.41 8.95 -7.52
N VAL A 196 -2.91 9.20 -6.31
CA VAL A 196 -2.32 8.69 -5.06
C VAL A 196 -3.35 7.87 -4.31
N PHE A 197 -3.02 6.62 -4.00
CA PHE A 197 -3.89 5.67 -3.34
C PHE A 197 -3.34 5.36 -1.94
N THR A 198 -4.15 5.60 -0.92
CA THR A 198 -3.81 5.29 0.48
C THR A 198 -4.58 4.06 0.92
N ALA A 199 -4.01 3.27 1.83
CA ALA A 199 -4.68 2.06 2.31
C ALA A 199 -5.91 2.38 3.17
N HIS A 200 -5.98 3.54 3.84
CA HIS A 200 -7.06 3.81 4.79
C HIS A 200 -7.88 5.08 4.54
N TYR A 201 -7.46 5.97 3.63
CA TYR A 201 -8.09 7.29 3.47
C TYR A 201 -8.58 7.56 2.04
N GLY A 202 -8.63 6.51 1.22
CA GLY A 202 -9.02 6.59 -0.18
C GLY A 202 -7.92 7.14 -1.08
N PHE A 203 -8.30 7.94 -2.07
CA PHE A 203 -7.37 8.36 -3.12
C PHE A 203 -7.50 9.84 -3.48
N ILE A 204 -6.44 10.37 -4.10
CA ILE A 204 -6.33 11.72 -4.64
C ILE A 204 -6.20 11.60 -6.17
N ASP A 205 -6.93 12.43 -6.90
CA ASP A 205 -6.86 12.60 -8.37
C ASP A 205 -6.24 13.95 -8.79
N SER A 206 -5.85 14.78 -7.82
CA SER A 206 -5.20 16.08 -8.02
C SER A 206 -3.97 16.23 -7.11
N PRO A 207 -2.88 15.44 -7.32
CA PRO A 207 -1.76 15.37 -6.39
C PRO A 207 -1.06 16.71 -6.17
N GLU A 208 -0.95 17.54 -7.21
CA GLU A 208 -0.36 18.89 -7.09
C GLU A 208 -1.05 19.74 -6.01
N THR A 209 -2.38 19.74 -5.99
CA THR A 209 -3.17 20.47 -4.99
C THR A 209 -3.08 19.81 -3.62
N ALA A 210 -3.18 18.47 -3.57
CA ALA A 210 -3.21 17.75 -2.31
C ALA A 210 -1.87 17.82 -1.56
N PHE A 211 -0.74 17.89 -2.27
CA PHE A 211 0.60 18.04 -1.71
C PHE A 211 1.05 19.51 -1.53
N ARG A 212 0.18 20.50 -1.71
CA ARG A 212 0.58 21.94 -1.67
C ARG A 212 1.34 22.36 -0.41
N ASN A 213 1.07 21.73 0.73
CA ASN A 213 1.72 22.03 2.02
C ASN A 213 3.02 21.24 2.24
N TRP A 214 3.41 20.42 1.27
CA TRP A 214 4.55 19.49 1.33
C TRP A 214 5.62 19.78 0.27
N LYS A 215 5.37 20.75 -0.62
CA LYS A 215 6.36 21.27 -1.56
C LYS A 215 7.14 22.38 -0.85
N GLU A 216 8.45 22.20 -0.74
CA GLU A 216 9.38 23.25 -0.29
C GLU A 216 9.67 24.25 -1.42
#